data_AF-A0A443RY50-F1
#
_entry.id   AF-A0A443RY50-F1
#
_cell.length_a   1.000
_cell.length_b   1.000
_cell.length_c   1.000
_cell.angle_alpha   90.00
_cell.angle_beta   90.00
_cell.angle_gamma   90.00
#
_symmetry.space_group_name_H-M   'P 1'
#
loop_
_entity.id
_entity.type
_entity.pdbx_description
1 polymer ?
#
loop_
_entity_poly.entity_id
_entity_poly.type
_entity_poly.pdbx_seq_one_letter_code
_entity_poly.pdbx_strand_id
1 'polypeptide(L)'
;MFGGTITYPYLLSSKMCITEEDPARGYLIATTLFCSGITTFIQTTFGVRLPIIQGPSFAFLIPTLSLLNLPEWKCDLQNMNATNSEEYSEAWKMRMREVQGSLIVASLVEVIIGCTGIMGLLLRYITPLSIVPVISLIGLSLFQEASGPAGQNWLFSGLYVLNSTCMCTTV
;
A
#
# COMPACT_ATOMS: atom_id res chain seq x y z
N MET A 1 -3.41 0.73 -12.03
CA MET A 1 -4.54 0.74 -11.08
C MET A 1 -4.77 -0.65 -10.50
N PHE A 2 -5.31 -1.61 -11.25
CA PHE A 2 -5.63 -2.95 -10.71
C PHE A 2 -4.46 -3.65 -10.00
N GLY A 3 -3.29 -3.75 -10.64
CA GLY A 3 -2.10 -4.36 -10.04
C GLY A 3 -1.69 -3.69 -8.74
N GLY A 4 -1.51 -2.36 -8.74
CA GLY A 4 -1.09 -1.61 -7.55
C GLY A 4 -2.08 -1.70 -6.38
N THR A 5 -3.39 -1.65 -6.65
CA THR A 5 -4.43 -1.72 -5.62
C THR A 5 -4.51 -3.10 -4.96
N ILE A 6 -4.16 -4.17 -5.65
CA ILE A 6 -4.12 -5.54 -5.09
C ILE A 6 -2.79 -5.82 -4.41
N THR A 7 -1.68 -5.35 -4.98
CA THR A 7 -0.34 -5.53 -4.41
C THR A 7 -0.21 -4.90 -3.02
N TYR A 8 -0.86 -3.77 -2.77
CA TYR A 8 -0.81 -3.10 -1.47
C TYR A 8 -1.32 -3.97 -0.29
N PRO A 9 -2.59 -4.42 -0.26
CA PRO A 9 -3.09 -5.29 0.81
C PRO A 9 -2.41 -6.67 0.81
N TYR A 10 -1.98 -7.18 -0.35
CA TYR A 10 -1.21 -8.42 -0.43
C TYR A 10 0.11 -8.30 0.34
N LEU A 11 0.90 -7.26 0.06
CA LEU A 11 2.17 -7.04 0.71
C LEU A 11 2.01 -6.77 2.22
N LEU A 12 0.97 -6.02 2.59
CA LEU A 12 0.65 -5.75 3.99
C LEU A 12 0.23 -7.03 4.75
N SER A 13 -0.58 -7.88 4.13
CA SER A 13 -1.06 -9.13 4.75
C SER A 13 0.08 -10.09 5.12
N SER A 14 1.12 -10.14 4.29
CA SER A 14 2.33 -10.97 4.54
C SER A 14 3.09 -10.54 5.80
N LYS A 15 3.05 -9.25 6.16
CA LYS A 15 3.72 -8.69 7.34
C LYS A 15 2.84 -8.66 8.59
N MET A 16 1.54 -8.86 8.44
CA MET A 16 0.56 -8.92 9.54
C MET A 16 0.28 -10.33 10.05
N CYS A 17 1.06 -11.33 9.62
CA CYS A 17 0.91 -12.74 9.96
C CYS A 17 -0.43 -13.35 9.52
N ILE A 18 -1.03 -12.84 8.44
CA ILE A 18 -2.24 -13.45 7.87
C ILE A 18 -1.79 -14.64 7.03
N THR A 19 -2.29 -15.83 7.37
CA THR A 19 -1.99 -17.08 6.66
C THR A 19 -2.53 -17.04 5.24
N GLU A 20 -1.86 -17.69 4.28
CA GLU A 20 -2.27 -17.66 2.86
C GLU A 20 -3.66 -18.27 2.61
N GLU A 21 -4.09 -19.19 3.47
CA GLU A 21 -5.37 -19.89 3.41
C GLU A 21 -6.51 -19.13 4.12
N ASP A 22 -6.21 -18.04 4.83
CA ASP A 22 -7.21 -17.30 5.59
C ASP A 22 -8.10 -16.46 4.63
N PRO A 23 -9.44 -16.60 4.70
CA PRO A 23 -10.36 -15.76 3.92
C PRO A 23 -10.19 -14.25 4.21
N ALA A 24 -9.59 -13.86 5.33
CA ALA A 24 -9.30 -12.47 5.68
C ALA A 24 -8.52 -11.71 4.59
N ARG A 25 -7.56 -12.35 3.91
CA ARG A 25 -6.79 -11.70 2.83
C ARG A 25 -7.69 -11.30 1.66
N GLY A 26 -8.64 -12.15 1.30
CA GLY A 26 -9.63 -11.87 0.26
C GLY A 26 -10.54 -10.70 0.62
N TYR A 27 -11.00 -10.64 1.87
CA TYR A 27 -11.79 -9.50 2.37
C TYR A 27 -11.01 -8.18 2.32
N LEU A 28 -9.71 -8.17 2.67
CA LEU A 28 -8.88 -6.95 2.57
C LEU A 28 -8.72 -6.46 1.13
N ILE A 29 -8.50 -7.37 0.18
CA ILE A 29 -8.40 -7.01 -1.25
C ILE A 29 -9.75 -6.47 -1.75
N ALA A 30 -10.85 -7.17 -1.45
CA ALA A 30 -12.18 -6.78 -1.89
C ALA A 30 -12.60 -5.42 -1.32
N THR A 31 -12.36 -5.18 -0.03
CA THR A 31 -12.67 -3.89 0.63
C THR A 31 -11.81 -2.75 0.09
N THR A 32 -10.54 -2.99 -0.20
CA THR A 32 -9.65 -1.97 -0.80
C THR A 32 -10.14 -1.58 -2.19
N LEU A 33 -10.50 -2.56 -3.04
CA LEU A 33 -11.06 -2.30 -4.37
C LEU A 33 -12.40 -1.57 -4.30
N PHE A 34 -13.29 -2.00 -3.40
CA PHE A 34 -14.59 -1.38 -3.20
C PHE A 34 -14.47 0.07 -2.73
N CYS A 35 -13.61 0.32 -1.73
CA CYS A 35 -13.36 1.66 -1.20
C CYS A 35 -12.73 2.57 -2.28
N SER A 36 -11.73 2.08 -3.03
CA SER A 36 -11.13 2.79 -4.17
C SER A 36 -12.14 3.16 -5.26
N GLY A 37 -13.11 2.28 -5.53
CA GLY A 37 -14.23 2.56 -6.44
C GLY A 37 -15.14 3.68 -5.92
N ILE A 38 -15.53 3.62 -4.64
CA ILE A 38 -16.37 4.64 -4.00
C ILE A 38 -15.65 5.99 -3.98
N THR A 39 -14.38 6.04 -3.59
CA THR A 39 -13.64 7.31 -3.51
C THR A 39 -13.43 7.92 -4.89
N THR A 40 -13.15 7.09 -5.92
CA THR A 40 -13.08 7.55 -7.31
C THR A 40 -14.44 8.08 -7.80
N PHE A 41 -15.54 7.40 -7.45
CA PHE A 41 -16.89 7.86 -7.78
C PHE A 41 -17.21 9.21 -7.11
N ILE A 42 -16.90 9.37 -5.83
CA ILE A 42 -17.07 10.63 -5.10
C ILE A 42 -16.18 11.74 -5.70
N GLN A 43 -14.93 11.43 -6.03
CA GLN A 43 -13.97 12.38 -6.61
C GLN A 43 -14.42 12.92 -7.98
N THR A 44 -15.04 12.05 -8.79
CA THR A 44 -15.53 12.40 -10.13
C THR A 44 -16.89 13.09 -10.10
N THR A 45 -17.74 12.84 -9.10
CA THR A 45 -19.08 13.45 -8.97
C THR A 45 -19.07 14.77 -8.18
N PHE A 46 -18.58 14.75 -6.94
CA PHE A 46 -18.59 15.88 -6.00
C PHE A 46 -17.23 16.56 -5.84
N GLY A 47 -16.14 15.88 -6.18
CA GLY A 47 -14.78 16.41 -6.08
C GLY A 47 -14.42 17.36 -7.23
N VAL A 48 -13.17 17.28 -7.68
CA VAL A 48 -12.61 18.19 -8.70
C VAL A 48 -13.13 17.88 -10.12
N ARG A 49 -14.00 16.86 -10.27
CA ARG A 49 -14.56 16.40 -11.56
C ARG A 49 -13.52 16.02 -12.62
N LEU A 50 -12.27 15.83 -12.21
CA LEU A 50 -11.23 15.28 -13.06
C LEU A 50 -11.26 13.74 -12.97
N PRO A 51 -11.02 13.04 -14.10
CA PRO A 51 -10.97 11.58 -14.14
C PRO A 51 -9.66 11.07 -13.51
N ILE A 52 -9.57 11.17 -12.18
CA ILE A 52 -8.44 10.68 -11.38
C ILE A 52 -8.86 9.38 -10.71
N ILE A 53 -8.21 8.27 -11.07
CA ILE A 53 -8.46 6.98 -10.43
C ILE A 53 -7.73 6.96 -9.09
N GLN A 54 -8.48 6.85 -8.00
CA GLN A 54 -7.93 6.81 -6.65
C GLN A 54 -7.63 5.38 -6.22
N GLY A 55 -6.56 5.20 -5.45
CA GLY A 55 -6.16 3.92 -4.88
C GLY A 55 -5.25 4.12 -3.67
N PRO A 56 -4.83 3.03 -3.01
CA PRO A 56 -3.91 3.11 -1.89
C PRO A 56 -2.55 3.67 -2.32
N SER A 57 -1.95 4.51 -1.47
CA SER A 57 -0.66 5.16 -1.75
C SER A 57 0.51 4.35 -1.21
N PHE A 58 1.43 3.93 -2.09
CA PHE A 58 2.66 3.24 -1.70
C PHE A 58 3.60 4.08 -0.82
N ALA A 59 3.43 5.41 -0.78
CA ALA A 59 4.21 6.28 0.10
C ALA A 59 3.94 5.97 1.59
N PHE A 60 2.71 5.56 1.95
CA PHE A 60 2.38 5.15 3.31
C PHE A 60 2.70 3.68 3.61
N LEU A 61 3.02 2.88 2.57
CA LEU A 61 3.38 1.49 2.75
C LEU A 61 4.71 1.34 3.48
N ILE A 62 5.74 2.11 3.08
CA ILE A 62 7.08 2.08 3.71
C ILE A 62 7.03 2.37 5.21
N PRO A 63 6.42 3.48 5.69
CA PRO A 63 6.34 3.74 7.13
C PRO A 63 5.51 2.65 7.84
N THR A 64 4.47 2.12 7.23
CA THR A 64 3.70 1.00 7.80
C THR A 64 4.55 -0.27 7.93
N LEU A 65 5.36 -0.60 6.92
CA LEU A 65 6.31 -1.73 6.99
C LEU A 65 7.35 -1.51 8.09
N SER A 66 7.85 -0.27 8.25
CA SER A 66 8.80 0.05 9.31
C SER A 66 8.18 -0.11 10.70
N LEU A 67 6.91 0.26 10.87
CA LEU A 67 6.15 0.07 12.11
C LEU A 67 5.98 -1.42 12.44
N LEU A 68 5.63 -2.23 11.44
CA LEU A 68 5.43 -3.69 11.61
C LEU A 68 6.75 -4.47 11.81
N ASN A 69 7.89 -3.87 11.49
CA ASN A 69 9.21 -4.47 11.73
C ASN A 69 9.73 -4.22 13.16
N LEU A 70 9.06 -3.42 14.00
CA LEU A 70 9.43 -3.28 15.41
C LEU A 70 9.29 -4.62 16.15
N PRO A 71 10.14 -4.90 17.15
CA PRO A 71 10.13 -6.17 17.88
C PRO A 71 8.80 -6.47 18.58
N GLU A 72 8.06 -5.43 18.97
CA GLU A 72 6.72 -5.55 19.56
C GLU A 72 5.64 -6.02 18.56
N TRP A 73 5.82 -5.66 17.28
CA TRP A 73 4.86 -5.93 16.20
C TRP A 73 5.35 -7.00 15.22
N LYS A 74 6.51 -7.61 15.46
CA LYS A 74 7.07 -8.64 14.60
C LYS A 74 6.23 -9.91 14.69
N CYS A 75 6.02 -10.59 13.56
CA CYS A 75 5.46 -11.95 13.57
C CYS A 75 6.48 -12.91 14.17
N ASP A 76 6.26 -13.37 15.41
CA ASP A 76 6.99 -14.50 15.95
C ASP A 76 6.22 -15.79 15.64
N LEU A 77 6.42 -16.31 14.43
CA LEU A 77 5.79 -17.55 13.96
C LEU A 77 6.26 -18.78 14.74
N GLN A 78 7.34 -18.67 15.52
CA GLN A 78 7.99 -19.78 16.19
C GLN A 78 7.46 -20.04 17.62
N ASN A 79 6.91 -19.01 18.28
CA ASN A 79 6.33 -19.11 19.63
C ASN A 79 4.80 -19.27 19.66
N MET A 80 4.12 -19.07 18.52
CA MET A 80 2.68 -19.26 18.41
C MET A 80 2.41 -20.74 18.15
N ASN A 81 1.98 -21.48 19.16
CA ASN A 81 1.53 -22.86 18.98
C ASN A 81 0.30 -22.86 18.05
N ALA A 82 0.36 -23.65 16.97
CA ALA A 82 -0.67 -23.80 15.94
C ALA A 82 -2.03 -24.34 16.43
N THR A 83 -2.26 -24.39 17.75
CA THR A 83 -3.46 -24.97 18.38
C THR A 83 -4.58 -23.96 18.62
N ASN A 84 -4.32 -22.65 18.61
CA ASN A 84 -5.35 -21.62 18.83
C ASN A 84 -5.50 -20.71 17.60
N SER A 85 -6.38 -21.09 16.68
CA SER A 85 -6.77 -20.25 15.52
C SER A 85 -7.31 -18.87 15.91
N GLU A 86 -7.89 -18.75 17.12
CA GLU A 86 -8.41 -17.49 17.66
C GLU A 86 -7.29 -16.47 17.96
N GLU A 87 -6.13 -16.94 18.44
CA GLU A 87 -5.00 -16.08 18.85
C GLU A 87 -4.33 -15.40 17.65
N TYR A 88 -4.21 -16.11 16.52
CA TYR A 88 -3.77 -15.54 15.25
C TYR A 88 -4.74 -14.45 14.77
N SER A 89 -6.05 -14.67 14.94
CA SER A 89 -7.07 -13.74 14.47
C SER A 89 -7.04 -12.41 15.21
N GLU A 90 -6.74 -12.44 16.51
CA GLU A 90 -6.64 -11.22 17.33
C GLU A 90 -5.32 -10.47 17.09
N ALA A 91 -4.22 -11.18 16.84
CA ALA A 91 -2.92 -10.57 16.58
C ALA A 91 -2.91 -9.67 15.33
N TRP A 92 -3.47 -10.13 14.21
CA TRP A 92 -3.53 -9.31 12.98
C TRP A 92 -4.55 -8.18 13.07
N LYS A 93 -5.68 -8.38 13.78
CA LYS A 93 -6.69 -7.33 14.01
C LYS A 93 -6.13 -6.17 14.84
N MET A 94 -5.37 -6.47 15.89
CA MET A 94 -4.74 -5.45 16.74
C MET A 94 -3.76 -4.58 15.92
N ARG A 95 -2.93 -5.20 15.07
CA ARG A 95 -2.02 -4.49 14.16
C ARG A 95 -2.77 -3.66 13.13
N MET A 96 -3.83 -4.21 12.54
CA MET A 96 -4.68 -3.48 11.61
C MET A 96 -5.30 -2.24 12.25
N ARG A 97 -5.75 -2.33 13.51
CA ARG A 97 -6.33 -1.19 14.24
C ARG A 97 -5.31 -0.08 14.46
N GLU A 98 -4.07 -0.42 14.80
CA GLU A 98 -2.99 0.55 15.00
C GLU A 98 -2.63 1.26 13.69
N VAL A 99 -2.45 0.49 12.60
CA VAL A 99 -2.17 1.03 11.27
C VAL A 99 -3.32 1.94 10.81
N GLN A 100 -4.56 1.50 10.92
CA GLN A 100 -5.73 2.31 10.55
C GLN A 100 -5.83 3.58 11.40
N GLY A 101 -5.60 3.50 12.71
CA GLY A 101 -5.57 4.66 13.60
C GLY A 101 -4.52 5.69 13.18
N SER A 102 -3.30 5.23 12.88
CA SER A 102 -2.22 6.10 12.40
C SER A 102 -2.56 6.78 11.07
N LEU A 103 -3.19 6.06 10.13
CA LEU A 103 -3.61 6.62 8.84
C LEU A 103 -4.76 7.62 8.97
N ILE A 104 -5.70 7.40 9.90
CA ILE A 104 -6.77 8.35 10.19
C ILE A 104 -6.17 9.66 10.71
N VAL A 105 -5.23 9.59 11.67
CA VAL A 105 -4.57 10.80 12.19
C VAL A 105 -3.76 11.50 11.10
N ALA A 106 -3.00 10.76 10.30
CA ALA A 106 -2.23 11.31 9.19
C ALA A 106 -3.12 12.03 8.17
N SER A 107 -4.24 11.42 7.78
CA SER A 107 -5.19 12.02 6.83
C SER A 107 -5.88 13.27 7.38
N LEU A 108 -6.22 13.31 8.68
CA LEU A 108 -6.74 14.52 9.32
C LEU A 108 -5.75 15.68 9.26
N VAL A 109 -4.47 15.40 9.55
CA VAL A 109 -3.39 16.40 9.43
C VAL A 109 -3.27 16.89 7.99
N GLU A 110 -3.31 15.98 7.01
CA GLU A 110 -3.23 16.33 5.58
C GLU A 110 -4.42 17.19 5.13
N VAL A 111 -5.64 16.90 5.60
CA VAL A 111 -6.83 17.72 5.34
C VAL A 111 -6.67 19.12 5.94
N ILE A 112 -6.18 19.24 7.18
CA ILE A 112 -5.94 20.54 7.81
C ILE A 112 -4.93 21.36 6.99
N ILE A 113 -3.81 20.74 6.58
CA ILE A 113 -2.81 21.41 5.74
C ILE A 113 -3.40 21.80 4.38
N GLY A 114 -4.23 20.94 3.79
CA GLY A 114 -4.96 21.23 2.55
C GLY A 114 -5.90 22.43 2.70
N CYS A 115 -6.69 22.49 3.77
CA CYS A 115 -7.63 23.58 4.04
C CYS A 115 -6.93 24.91 4.34
N THR A 116 -5.74 24.89 4.94
CA THR A 116 -4.96 26.13 5.20
C THR A 116 -4.35 26.75 3.94
N GLY A 117 -4.39 26.07 2.78
CA GLY A 117 -3.85 26.58 1.52
C GLY A 117 -2.32 26.60 1.43
N ILE A 118 -1.61 26.12 2.46
CA ILE A 118 -0.14 26.05 2.53
C ILE A 118 0.44 25.25 1.34
N MET A 119 -0.30 24.25 0.85
CA MET A 119 0.12 23.45 -0.31
C MET A 119 0.41 24.29 -1.56
N GLY A 120 -0.33 25.39 -1.79
CA GLY A 120 -0.08 26.27 -2.93
C GLY A 120 1.26 27.02 -2.83
N LEU A 121 1.67 27.40 -1.61
CA LEU A 121 2.98 28.00 -1.36
C LEU A 121 4.10 26.96 -1.46
N LEU A 122 3.86 25.76 -0.94
CA LEU A 122 4.83 24.66 -0.96
C LEU A 122 5.16 24.21 -2.38
N LEU A 123 4.16 24.13 -3.27
CA LEU A 123 4.33 23.80 -4.69
C LEU A 123 5.20 24.81 -5.45
N ARG A 124 5.35 26.05 -4.97
CA ARG A 124 6.28 27.03 -5.55
C ARG A 124 7.74 26.75 -5.19
N TYR A 125 7.97 26.07 -4.07
CA TYR A 125 9.31 25.73 -3.57
C TYR A 125 9.76 24.34 -4.04
N ILE A 126 8.83 23.38 -4.13
CA ILE A 126 9.14 22.02 -4.56
C ILE A 126 9.31 21.99 -6.07
N THR A 127 10.55 21.84 -6.51
CA THR A 127 10.90 21.65 -7.92
C THR A 127 10.84 20.17 -8.30
N PRO A 128 10.55 19.81 -9.56
CA PRO A 128 10.59 18.41 -10.02
C PRO A 128 11.94 17.72 -9.76
N LEU A 129 13.03 18.51 -9.62
CA LEU A 129 14.36 18.03 -9.27
C LEU A 129 14.43 17.34 -7.90
N SER A 130 13.59 17.72 -6.93
CA SER A 130 13.55 17.06 -5.62
C SER A 130 12.50 15.95 -5.55
N ILE A 131 11.42 16.02 -6.34
CA ILE A 131 10.34 15.02 -6.32
C ILE A 131 10.81 13.70 -6.93
N VAL A 132 11.46 13.76 -8.10
CA VAL A 132 11.92 12.56 -8.83
C VAL A 132 12.78 11.64 -7.96
N PRO A 133 13.87 12.10 -7.32
CA PRO A 133 14.71 11.21 -6.51
C PRO A 133 13.95 10.60 -5.32
N VAL A 134 13.01 11.34 -4.71
CA VAL A 134 12.19 10.80 -3.61
C VAL A 134 11.30 9.66 -4.09
N ILE A 135 10.60 9.83 -5.23
CA ILE A 135 9.76 8.78 -5.80
C ILE A 135 10.61 7.58 -6.23
N SER A 136 11.79 7.80 -6.82
CA SER A 136 12.72 6.73 -7.15
C SER A 136 13.18 5.96 -5.91
N LEU A 137 13.46 6.65 -4.79
CA LEU A 137 13.85 6.01 -3.54
C LEU A 137 12.71 5.18 -2.94
N ILE A 138 11.48 5.70 -2.99
CA ILE A 138 10.27 4.96 -2.59
C ILE A 138 10.19 3.67 -3.41
N GLY A 139 10.26 3.75 -4.73
CA GLY A 139 10.24 2.58 -5.60
C GLY A 139 11.36 1.56 -5.30
N LEU A 140 12.59 2.05 -5.10
CA LEU A 140 13.74 1.20 -4.77
C LEU A 140 13.57 0.46 -3.44
N SER A 141 12.99 1.11 -2.43
CA SER A 141 12.75 0.48 -1.12
C SER A 141 11.73 -0.67 -1.18
N LEU A 142 10.71 -0.57 -2.04
CA LEU A 142 9.72 -1.64 -2.24
C LEU A 142 10.27 -2.83 -3.05
N PHE A 143 11.36 -2.64 -3.80
CA PHE A 143 11.94 -3.69 -4.63
C PHE A 143 12.35 -4.92 -3.82
N GLN A 144 12.88 -4.73 -2.62
CA GLN A 144 13.30 -5.84 -1.77
C GLN A 144 12.14 -6.78 -1.45
N GLU A 145 10.99 -6.22 -1.11
CA GLU A 145 9.78 -6.98 -0.78
C GLU A 145 9.14 -7.65 -2.01
N ALA A 146 9.25 -7.03 -3.19
CA ALA A 146 8.73 -7.58 -4.45
C ALA A 146 9.64 -8.64 -5.09
N SER A 147 10.96 -8.55 -4.85
CA SER A 147 11.95 -9.41 -5.52
C SER A 147 11.84 -10.88 -5.13
N GLY A 148 11.44 -11.20 -3.90
CA GLY A 148 11.30 -12.57 -3.41
C GLY A 148 10.28 -13.38 -4.22
N PRO A 149 9.00 -12.96 -4.26
CA PRO A 149 7.97 -13.61 -5.07
C PRO A 149 8.27 -13.60 -6.57
N ALA A 150 8.89 -12.54 -7.10
CA ALA A 150 9.28 -12.46 -8.50
C ALA A 150 10.35 -13.48 -8.89
N GLY A 151 11.30 -13.78 -7.98
CA GLY A 151 12.35 -14.77 -8.18
C GLY A 151 11.84 -16.21 -8.28
N GLN A 152 10.73 -16.54 -7.61
CA GLN A 152 10.13 -17.88 -7.67
C GLN A 152 9.55 -18.19 -9.06
N ASN A 153 9.01 -17.19 -9.75
CA ASN A 153 8.32 -17.33 -11.04
C ASN A 153 8.97 -16.46 -12.14
N TRP A 154 10.28 -16.61 -12.32
CA TRP A 154 11.10 -15.79 -13.20
C TRP A 154 10.60 -15.72 -14.65
N LEU A 155 10.01 -16.80 -15.18
CA LEU A 155 9.47 -16.84 -16.54
C LEU A 155 8.27 -15.89 -16.73
N PHE A 156 7.32 -15.91 -15.79
CA PHE A 156 6.14 -15.04 -15.83
C PHE A 156 6.52 -13.58 -15.57
N SER A 157 7.44 -13.34 -14.63
CA SER A 157 7.98 -12.01 -14.36
C SER A 157 8.73 -11.45 -15.59
N GLY A 158 9.55 -12.26 -16.25
CA GLY A 158 10.27 -11.86 -17.46
C GLY A 158 9.34 -11.53 -18.63
N LEU A 159 8.29 -12.35 -18.83
CA LEU A 159 7.27 -12.08 -19.85
C LEU A 159 6.52 -10.77 -19.59
N TYR A 160 6.18 -10.50 -18.33
CA TYR A 160 5.51 -9.25 -17.94
C TYR A 160 6.39 -8.01 -18.18
N VAL A 161 7.68 -8.09 -17.87
CA VAL A 161 8.65 -7.01 -18.13
C VAL A 161 8.83 -6.78 -19.63
N LEU A 162 8.95 -7.85 -20.42
CA LEU A 162 9.07 -7.75 -21.87
C LEU A 162 7.83 -7.08 -22.49
N ASN A 163 6.63 -7.49 -22.07
CA ASN A 163 5.38 -6.90 -22.54
C ASN A 163 5.28 -5.41 -22.18
N SER A 164 5.61 -5.05 -20.94
CA SER A 164 5.60 -3.65 -20.48
C SER A 164 6.61 -2.78 -21.24
N THR A 165 7.81 -3.31 -21.49
CA THR A 165 8.85 -2.58 -22.22
C THR A 165 8.44 -2.34 -23.67
N CYS A 166 7.85 -3.35 -24.32
CA CYS A 166 7.32 -3.26 -25.68
C CYS A 166 6.19 -2.22 -25.79
N MET A 167 5.25 -2.21 -24.83
CA MET A 167 4.20 -1.20 -24.75
C MET A 167 4.76 0.22 -24.59
N CYS A 168 5.82 0.39 -23.80
CA CYS A 168 6.43 1.71 -23.56
C CYS A 168 7.20 2.25 -24.78
N THR A 169 7.72 1.38 -25.65
CA THR A 169 8.34 1.77 -26.92
C THR A 169 7.34 2.07 -28.05
N THR A 170 6.06 1.73 -27.90
CA THR A 170 5.04 1.89 -28.94
C THR A 170 4.18 3.15 -28.74
N VAL A 171 4.48 3.96 -27.72
CA VAL A 171 3.83 5.24 -27.39
C VAL A 171 4.87 6.36 -27.46
#